data_AF-A0A4Q8BHT1-F1
#
_entry.id   AF-A0A4Q8BHT1-F1
#
_cell.length_a   1.000
_cell.length_b   1.000
_cell.length_c   1.000
_cell.angle_alpha   90.00
_cell.angle_beta   90.00
_cell.angle_gamma   90.00
#
_symmetry.space_group_name_H-M   'P 1'
#
loop_
_entity.id
_entity.type
_entity.pdbx_description
1 polymer ?
#
loop_
_entity_poly.entity_id
_entity_poly.type
_entity_poly.pdbx_seq_one_letter_code
_entity_poly.pdbx_strand_id
1 'polypeptide(L)'
;MAQKKPAGWIADLQQSPDWAIETTREDAGWIITGRWWGEAGEPASDGPREVVIRLSDDAPRDVRQRGVNSGVMRRLERHLSDMGDEIREVSGATAFATKVLQHVEERVARLPDSPRKAGDVYYRELLDLFEEVIQMGYPEPLNILAKVMGIPKDTLKTRLRVARQRRGNF
;
A
#
# COMPACT_ATOMS: atom_id res chain seq x y z
N MET A 1 -37.70 14.29 25.76
CA MET A 1 -36.24 14.50 25.63
C MET A 1 -35.94 14.65 24.15
N ALA A 2 -35.67 15.88 23.68
CA ALA A 2 -35.45 16.15 22.26
C ALA A 2 -33.98 15.84 21.91
N GLN A 3 -33.80 14.88 20.99
CA GLN A 3 -32.50 14.51 20.46
C GLN A 3 -31.99 15.65 19.57
N LYS A 4 -30.95 16.35 20.04
CA LYS A 4 -30.37 17.50 19.35
C LYS A 4 -29.69 16.98 18.08
N LYS A 5 -30.27 17.28 16.92
CA LYS A 5 -29.70 16.96 15.60
C LYS A 5 -28.30 17.58 15.52
N PRO A 6 -27.23 16.80 15.26
CA PRO A 6 -25.89 17.37 15.13
C PRO A 6 -25.87 18.38 13.96
N ALA A 7 -25.08 19.43 14.13
CA ALA A 7 -24.95 20.50 13.13
C ALA A 7 -24.47 19.92 11.79
N GLY A 8 -24.97 20.46 10.68
CA GLY A 8 -24.75 19.93 9.33
C GLY A 8 -23.28 19.80 8.88
N TRP A 9 -22.34 20.43 9.57
CA TRP A 9 -20.90 20.28 9.33
C TRP A 9 -20.27 19.05 10.01
N ILE A 10 -21.00 18.33 10.86
CA ILE A 10 -20.56 17.05 11.44
C ILE A 10 -20.87 15.88 10.50
N ALA A 11 -21.86 16.03 9.61
CA ALA A 11 -22.29 14.96 8.71
C ALA A 11 -21.24 14.59 7.64
N ASP A 12 -20.33 15.52 7.30
CA ASP A 12 -19.23 15.26 6.35
C ASP A 12 -18.04 14.49 6.96
N LEU A 13 -18.06 14.21 8.27
CA LEU A 13 -16.99 13.49 8.98
C LEU A 13 -17.21 11.96 9.06
N GLN A 14 -18.25 11.44 8.41
CA GLN A 14 -18.52 9.99 8.31
C GLN A 14 -18.37 9.47 6.87
N GLN A 15 -17.38 9.94 6.12
CA GLN A 15 -16.85 9.06 5.08
C GLN A 15 -16.25 7.85 5.81
N SER A 16 -16.70 6.64 5.48
CA SER A 16 -16.00 5.41 5.84
C SER A 16 -15.03 5.16 4.70
N PRO A 17 -13.81 5.71 4.75
CA PRO A 17 -12.88 5.54 3.64
C PRO A 17 -12.51 4.06 3.51
N ASP A 18 -12.31 3.62 2.27
CA ASP A 18 -11.88 2.24 2.00
C ASP A 18 -10.48 1.97 2.58
N TRP A 19 -9.67 3.02 2.73
CA TRP A 19 -8.40 2.98 3.43
C TRP A 19 -8.16 4.27 4.22
N ALA A 20 -7.51 4.13 5.38
CA ALA A 20 -7.03 5.25 6.18
C ALA A 20 -5.65 4.91 6.76
N ILE A 21 -4.75 5.89 6.73
CA ILE A 21 -3.40 5.78 7.31
C ILE A 21 -3.22 6.94 8.28
N GLU A 22 -2.71 6.63 9.48
CA GLU A 22 -2.40 7.60 10.52
C GLU A 22 -0.94 7.47 10.90
N THR A 23 -0.23 8.60 10.93
CA THR A 23 1.16 8.69 11.38
C THR A 23 1.28 9.76 12.45
N THR A 24 2.01 9.44 13.51
CA THR A 24 2.23 10.33 14.65
C THR A 24 3.71 10.59 14.86
N ARG A 25 4.06 11.84 15.19
CA ARG A 25 5.39 12.23 15.67
C ARG A 25 5.30 13.12 16.89
N GLU A 26 6.35 13.10 17.70
CA GLU A 26 6.52 14.03 18.81
C GLU A 26 7.64 15.03 18.48
N ASP A 27 7.38 16.32 18.69
CA ASP A 27 8.33 17.41 18.51
C ASP A 27 8.19 18.46 19.61
N ALA A 28 9.26 18.67 20.38
CA ALA A 28 9.36 19.74 21.37
C ALA A 28 8.13 19.86 22.31
N GLY A 29 7.60 18.72 22.77
CA GLY A 29 6.41 18.66 23.64
C GLY A 29 5.07 18.75 22.91
N TRP A 30 5.04 18.59 21.58
CA TRP A 30 3.82 18.46 20.78
C TRP A 30 3.74 17.09 20.14
N ILE A 31 2.56 16.48 20.17
CA ILE A 31 2.20 15.28 19.43
C ILE A 31 1.46 15.73 18.17
N ILE A 32 2.04 15.43 17.02
CA ILE A 32 1.53 15.78 15.69
C ILE A 32 1.06 14.48 15.05
N THR A 33 -0.20 14.45 14.65
CA THR A 33 -0.77 13.29 13.95
C THR A 33 -1.32 13.72 12.60
N GLY A 34 -0.77 13.17 11.52
CA GLY A 34 -1.28 13.32 10.16
C GLY A 34 -2.16 12.13 9.80
N ARG A 35 -3.27 12.40 9.09
CA ARG A 35 -4.20 11.38 8.61
C ARG A 35 -4.45 11.52 7.13
N TRP A 36 -4.31 10.40 6.43
CA TRP A 36 -4.61 10.23 5.02
C TRP A 36 -5.75 9.23 4.89
N TRP A 37 -6.66 9.48 3.96
CA TRP A 37 -7.72 8.54 3.62
C TRP A 37 -8.15 8.74 2.18
N GLY A 38 -8.75 7.71 1.59
CA GLY A 38 -9.25 7.74 0.22
C GLY A 38 -10.10 6.54 -0.11
N GLU A 39 -10.52 6.47 -1.37
CA GLU A 39 -11.30 5.36 -1.93
C GLU A 39 -10.38 4.27 -2.50
N ALA A 40 -10.94 3.08 -2.72
CA ALA A 40 -10.21 1.98 -3.32
C ALA A 40 -9.62 2.36 -4.69
N GLY A 41 -8.29 2.22 -4.82
CA GLY A 41 -7.56 2.55 -6.05
C GLY A 41 -7.15 4.02 -6.19
N GLU A 42 -7.58 4.90 -5.28
CA GLU A 42 -7.09 6.27 -5.21
C GLU A 42 -5.69 6.28 -4.56
N PRO A 43 -4.68 6.93 -5.17
CA PRO A 43 -3.39 7.12 -4.51
C PRO A 43 -3.54 8.04 -3.29
N ALA A 44 -2.67 7.88 -2.31
CA ALA A 44 -2.63 8.81 -1.19
C ALA A 44 -2.33 10.24 -1.66
N SER A 45 -3.01 11.22 -1.07
CA SER A 45 -2.77 12.63 -1.34
C SER A 45 -1.37 13.06 -0.90
N ASP A 46 -0.82 14.09 -1.54
CA ASP A 46 0.53 14.62 -1.25
C ASP A 46 0.71 15.09 0.20
N GLY A 47 -0.38 15.54 0.84
CA GLY A 47 -0.42 15.90 2.24
C GLY A 47 -1.57 15.22 2.97
N PRO A 48 -1.54 15.22 4.31
CA PRO A 48 -2.62 14.67 5.11
C PRO A 48 -3.89 15.48 4.92
N ARG A 49 -5.03 14.78 4.88
CA ARG A 49 -6.36 15.41 4.81
C ARG A 49 -6.82 15.95 6.17
N GLU A 50 -6.30 15.40 7.28
CA GLU A 50 -6.48 15.94 8.63
C GLU A 50 -5.15 15.95 9.39
N VAL A 51 -4.95 17.01 10.18
CA VAL A 51 -3.81 17.13 11.10
C VAL A 51 -4.34 17.43 12.50
N VAL A 52 -3.98 16.57 13.45
CA VAL A 52 -4.28 16.73 14.87
C VAL A 52 -3.01 17.10 15.62
N ILE A 53 -3.01 18.26 16.26
CA ILE A 53 -1.90 18.74 17.08
C ILE A 53 -2.35 18.70 18.54
N ARG A 54 -1.64 17.94 19.36
CA ARG A 54 -1.87 17.85 20.79
C ARG A 54 -0.61 18.24 21.54
N LEU A 55 -0.79 18.80 22.71
CA LEU A 55 0.31 18.97 23.64
C LEU A 55 0.64 17.59 24.25
N SER A 56 1.93 17.27 24.34
CA SER A 56 2.40 16.08 25.07
C SER A 56 2.17 16.26 26.57
N ASP A 57 1.86 15.19 27.29
CA ASP A 57 1.65 15.23 28.74
C ASP A 57 2.92 15.70 29.48
N ASP A 58 4.09 15.41 28.90
CA ASP A 58 5.41 15.78 29.42
C ASP A 58 5.91 17.13 28.89
N ALA A 59 5.05 17.93 28.25
CA ALA A 59 5.47 19.18 27.63
C ALA A 59 6.11 20.16 28.64
N PRO A 60 7.26 20.79 28.28
CA PRO A 60 7.89 21.83 29.09
C PRO A 60 6.91 22.96 29.44
N ARG A 61 7.11 23.58 30.62
CA ARG A 61 6.22 24.65 31.11
C ARG A 61 6.16 25.86 30.16
N ASP A 62 7.28 26.22 29.54
CA ASP A 62 7.34 27.33 28.60
C ASP A 62 6.58 27.01 27.29
N VAL A 63 6.60 25.75 26.85
CA VAL A 63 5.80 25.29 25.70
C VAL A 63 4.30 25.37 26.03
N ARG A 64 3.90 24.90 27.22
CA ARG A 64 2.52 25.00 27.74
C ARG A 64 1.99 26.43 27.75
N GLN A 65 2.83 27.38 28.17
CA GLN A 65 2.43 28.79 28.29
C GLN A 65 2.37 29.50 26.93
N ARG A 66 3.26 29.14 25.99
CA ARG A 66 3.33 29.78 24.67
C ARG A 66 2.27 29.29 23.71
N GLY A 67 1.79 28.06 23.87
CA GLY A 67 0.83 27.44 22.95
C GLY A 67 1.36 27.30 21.52
N VAL A 68 0.45 27.07 20.57
CA VAL A 68 0.79 26.94 19.14
C VAL A 68 1.13 28.32 18.58
N ASN A 69 2.37 28.49 18.10
CA ASN A 69 2.86 29.72 17.50
C ASN A 69 3.48 29.47 16.13
N SER A 70 3.90 30.53 15.44
CA SER A 70 4.51 30.44 14.10
C SER A 70 5.75 29.55 14.04
N GLY A 71 6.55 29.47 15.11
CA GLY A 71 7.69 28.57 15.21
C GLY A 71 7.26 27.11 15.26
N VAL A 72 6.18 26.80 16.01
CA VAL A 72 5.56 25.46 16.03
C VAL A 72 5.02 25.11 14.65
N MET A 73 4.29 26.02 14.00
CA MET A 73 3.72 25.79 12.67
C MET A 73 4.79 25.53 11.59
N ARG A 74 5.93 26.22 11.64
CA ARG A 74 7.05 25.98 10.71
C ARG A 74 7.75 24.63 10.94
N ARG A 75 7.74 24.11 12.17
CA ARG A 75 8.27 22.76 12.44
C ARG A 75 7.27 21.70 12.01
N LEU A 76 5.99 21.95 12.29
CA LEU A 76 4.88 21.12 11.83
C LEU A 76 4.92 20.91 10.32
N GLU A 77 5.06 21.98 9.53
CA GLU A 77 5.09 21.90 8.06
C GLU A 77 6.17 20.93 7.56
N ARG A 78 7.37 20.95 8.15
CA ARG A 78 8.43 20.00 7.83
C ARG A 78 8.05 18.58 8.20
N HIS A 79 7.55 18.36 9.41
CA HIS A 79 7.10 17.04 9.85
C HIS A 79 6.00 16.48 8.94
N LEU A 80 5.04 17.30 8.53
CA LEU A 80 3.96 16.87 7.63
C LEU A 80 4.48 16.54 6.23
N SER A 81 5.48 17.28 5.73
CA SER A 81 6.15 16.95 4.47
C SER A 81 6.87 15.61 4.57
N ASP A 82 7.67 15.41 5.62
CA ASP A 82 8.42 14.16 5.83
C ASP A 82 7.47 12.96 5.97
N MET A 83 6.37 13.12 6.73
CA MET A 83 5.33 12.09 6.83
C MET A 83 4.65 11.82 5.47
N GLY A 84 4.39 12.86 4.67
CA GLY A 84 3.79 12.71 3.35
C GLY A 84 4.68 11.92 2.39
N ASP A 85 5.99 12.16 2.43
CA ASP A 85 6.97 11.42 1.63
C ASP A 85 7.04 9.93 2.02
N GLU A 86 7.04 9.63 3.33
CA GLU A 86 6.98 8.25 3.84
C GLU A 86 5.70 7.52 3.41
N ILE A 87 4.55 8.20 3.51
CA ILE A 87 3.27 7.65 3.08
C ILE A 87 3.25 7.40 1.57
N ARG A 88 3.84 8.29 0.77
CA ARG A 88 3.95 8.12 -0.68
C ARG A 88 4.82 6.94 -1.05
N GLU A 89 5.92 6.71 -0.34
CA GLU A 89 6.79 5.54 -0.54
C GLU A 89 6.03 4.24 -0.26
N VAL A 90 5.36 4.15 0.90
CA VAL A 90 4.58 2.96 1.30
C VAL A 90 3.38 2.74 0.38
N SER A 91 2.64 3.80 0.04
CA SER A 91 1.49 3.73 -0.86
C SER A 91 1.92 3.38 -2.28
N GLY A 92 3.05 3.92 -2.75
CA GLY A 92 3.65 3.58 -4.04
C GLY A 92 4.04 2.11 -4.12
N ALA A 93 4.69 1.58 -3.07
CA ALA A 93 5.00 0.15 -2.97
C ALA A 93 3.73 -0.72 -2.94
N THR A 94 2.68 -0.28 -2.24
CA THR A 94 1.39 -1.00 -2.16
C THR A 94 0.64 -0.95 -3.49
N ALA A 95 0.60 0.19 -4.17
CA ALA A 95 -0.02 0.36 -5.47
C ALA A 95 0.73 -0.45 -6.55
N PHE A 96 2.07 -0.47 -6.50
CA PHE A 96 2.88 -1.34 -7.34
C PHE A 96 2.56 -2.81 -7.08
N ALA A 97 2.53 -3.26 -5.82
CA ALA A 97 2.18 -4.63 -5.47
C ALA A 97 0.77 -5.02 -5.95
N THR A 98 -0.18 -4.09 -5.88
CA THR A 98 -1.56 -4.28 -6.36
C THR A 98 -1.61 -4.43 -7.87
N LYS A 99 -0.89 -3.59 -8.63
CA LYS A 99 -0.80 -3.70 -10.09
C LYS A 99 -0.15 -5.00 -10.55
N VAL A 100 0.93 -5.42 -9.89
CA VAL A 100 1.57 -6.71 -10.19
C VAL A 100 0.62 -7.87 -9.86
N LEU A 101 -0.13 -7.80 -8.76
CA LEU A 101 -1.13 -8.81 -8.42
C LEU A 101 -2.22 -8.93 -9.49
N GLN A 102 -2.81 -7.80 -9.90
CA GLN A 102 -3.83 -7.77 -10.96
C GLN A 102 -3.30 -8.35 -12.28
N HIS A 103 -2.09 -7.94 -12.70
CA HIS A 103 -1.44 -8.50 -13.89
C HIS A 103 -1.27 -10.02 -13.80
N VAL A 104 -0.81 -10.51 -12.66
CA VAL A 104 -0.63 -11.96 -12.43
C VAL A 104 -1.96 -12.69 -12.46
N GLU A 105 -3.01 -12.17 -11.81
CA GLU A 105 -4.36 -12.75 -11.83
C GLU A 105 -4.92 -12.85 -13.25
N GLU A 106 -4.82 -11.78 -14.03
CA GLU A 106 -5.28 -11.74 -15.42
C GLU A 106 -4.51 -12.72 -16.31
N ARG A 107 -3.19 -12.82 -16.14
CA ARG A 107 -2.35 -13.74 -16.91
C ARG A 107 -2.59 -15.20 -16.52
N VAL A 108 -2.74 -15.48 -15.22
CA VAL A 108 -3.05 -16.84 -14.74
C VAL A 108 -4.43 -17.30 -15.24
N ALA A 109 -5.42 -16.41 -15.28
CA ALA A 109 -6.75 -16.73 -15.83
C ALA A 109 -6.72 -17.12 -17.32
N ARG A 110 -5.68 -16.71 -18.06
CA ARG A 110 -5.47 -17.07 -19.48
C ARG A 110 -4.60 -18.31 -19.66
N LEU A 111 -3.97 -18.83 -18.60
CA LEU A 111 -3.21 -20.08 -18.69
C LEU A 111 -4.15 -21.26 -18.96
N PRO A 112 -3.70 -22.28 -19.71
CA PRO A 112 -4.45 -23.53 -19.80
C PRO A 112 -4.70 -24.14 -18.40
N ASP A 113 -5.91 -24.64 -18.14
CA ASP A 113 -6.30 -25.20 -16.83
C ASP A 113 -5.32 -26.27 -16.28
N SER A 114 -4.67 -26.98 -17.19
CA SER A 114 -3.79 -28.09 -16.83
C SER A 114 -2.64 -28.28 -17.83
N PRO A 115 -1.43 -28.56 -17.33
CA PRO A 115 -0.31 -29.02 -18.16
C PRO A 115 -0.61 -30.30 -18.94
N ARG A 116 -1.64 -31.08 -18.54
CA ARG A 116 -2.01 -32.33 -19.22
C ARG A 116 -2.79 -32.09 -20.52
N LYS A 117 -3.52 -30.98 -20.64
CA LYS A 117 -4.34 -30.66 -21.82
C LYS A 117 -3.53 -29.92 -22.90
N ALA A 118 -2.66 -28.99 -22.47
CA ALA A 118 -1.86 -28.15 -23.38
C ALA A 118 -0.49 -27.85 -22.77
N GLY A 119 0.33 -28.90 -22.56
CA GLY A 119 1.57 -28.81 -21.79
C GLY A 119 2.57 -27.77 -22.33
N ASP A 120 2.81 -27.73 -23.63
CA ASP A 120 3.83 -26.84 -24.20
C ASP A 120 3.44 -25.37 -24.09
N VAL A 121 2.16 -25.06 -24.39
CA VAL A 121 1.61 -23.71 -24.19
C VAL A 121 1.63 -23.35 -22.71
N TYR A 122 1.17 -24.25 -21.83
CA TYR A 122 1.14 -24.01 -20.38
C TYR A 122 2.53 -23.65 -19.84
N TYR A 123 3.55 -24.45 -20.17
CA TYR A 123 4.89 -24.24 -19.63
C TYR A 123 5.56 -23.00 -20.21
N ARG A 124 5.36 -22.70 -21.51
CA ARG A 124 5.86 -21.47 -22.12
C ARG A 124 5.25 -20.24 -21.46
N GLU A 125 3.92 -20.14 -21.43
CA GLU A 125 3.22 -18.97 -20.88
C GLU A 125 3.49 -18.79 -19.37
N LEU A 126 3.68 -19.88 -18.62
CA LEU A 126 4.06 -19.81 -17.20
C LEU A 126 5.47 -19.25 -17.02
N LEU A 127 6.40 -19.61 -17.89
CA LEU A 127 7.77 -19.07 -17.85
C LEU A 127 7.79 -17.60 -18.26
N ASP A 128 7.06 -17.24 -19.31
CA ASP A 128 6.93 -15.86 -19.77
C ASP A 128 6.33 -14.98 -18.66
N LEU A 129 5.25 -15.42 -18.02
CA LEU A 129 4.67 -14.73 -16.88
C LEU A 129 5.67 -14.56 -15.72
N PHE A 130 6.44 -15.60 -15.41
CA PHE A 130 7.47 -15.51 -14.37
C PHE A 130 8.57 -14.49 -14.72
N GLU A 131 9.00 -14.44 -15.97
CA GLU A 131 9.99 -13.48 -16.46
C GLU A 131 9.42 -12.05 -16.47
N GLU A 132 8.16 -11.86 -16.87
CA GLU A 132 7.45 -10.57 -16.81
C GLU A 132 7.43 -10.01 -15.38
N VAL A 133 7.07 -10.83 -14.38
CA VAL A 133 7.03 -10.39 -12.96
C VAL A 133 8.43 -10.02 -12.44
N ILE A 134 9.48 -10.72 -12.90
CA ILE A 134 10.87 -10.34 -12.60
C ILE A 134 11.21 -8.99 -13.25
N GLN A 135 10.84 -8.79 -14.52
CA GLN A 135 11.12 -7.55 -15.25
C GLN A 135 10.39 -6.35 -14.65
N MET A 136 9.21 -6.56 -14.06
CA MET A 136 8.51 -5.53 -13.29
C MET A 136 9.26 -5.13 -12.01
N GLY A 137 10.24 -5.92 -11.56
CA GLY A 137 11.03 -5.65 -10.36
C GLY A 137 10.38 -6.12 -9.06
N TYR A 138 9.41 -7.03 -9.13
CA TYR A 138 8.75 -7.53 -7.91
C TYR A 138 9.72 -8.41 -7.09
N PRO A 139 9.89 -8.16 -5.78
CA PRO A 139 10.96 -8.77 -4.98
C PRO A 139 10.78 -10.28 -4.76
N GLU A 140 9.54 -10.79 -4.79
CA GLU A 140 9.24 -12.21 -4.55
C GLU A 140 8.32 -12.83 -5.61
N PRO A 141 8.76 -12.98 -6.88
CA PRO A 141 7.91 -13.44 -7.98
C PRO A 141 7.29 -14.83 -7.75
N LEU A 142 8.05 -15.73 -7.11
CA LEU A 142 7.55 -17.07 -6.78
C LEU A 142 6.42 -17.04 -5.75
N ASN A 143 6.41 -16.06 -4.84
CA ASN A 143 5.43 -16.00 -3.76
C ASN A 143 4.07 -15.56 -4.30
N ILE A 144 4.06 -14.51 -5.12
CA ILE A 144 2.83 -14.00 -5.72
C ILE A 144 2.23 -15.00 -6.71
N LEU A 145 3.05 -15.64 -7.56
CA LEU A 145 2.57 -16.64 -8.50
C LEU A 145 2.02 -17.89 -7.80
N ALA A 146 2.71 -18.40 -6.78
CA ALA A 146 2.22 -19.54 -6.02
C ALA A 146 0.87 -19.24 -5.33
N LYS A 147 0.74 -18.03 -4.78
CA LYS A 147 -0.50 -17.56 -4.15
C LYS A 147 -1.65 -17.49 -5.16
N VAL A 148 -1.47 -16.80 -6.29
CA VAL A 148 -2.52 -16.61 -7.30
C VAL A 148 -2.92 -17.92 -7.96
N MET A 149 -1.95 -18.78 -8.28
CA MET A 149 -2.22 -20.09 -8.88
C MET A 149 -2.78 -21.11 -7.88
N GLY A 150 -2.81 -20.79 -6.57
CA GLY A 150 -3.28 -21.70 -5.53
C GLY A 150 -2.45 -22.98 -5.40
N ILE A 151 -1.15 -22.93 -5.71
CA ILE A 151 -0.26 -24.11 -5.67
C ILE A 151 0.94 -23.88 -4.72
N PRO A 152 1.50 -24.95 -4.13
CA PRO A 152 2.72 -24.83 -3.34
C PRO A 152 3.89 -24.28 -4.15
N LYS A 153 4.74 -23.45 -3.51
CA LYS A 153 5.94 -22.86 -4.15
C LYS A 153 6.85 -23.92 -4.78
N ASP A 154 7.02 -25.07 -4.14
CA ASP A 154 7.87 -26.14 -4.68
C ASP A 154 7.25 -26.81 -5.91
N THR A 155 5.92 -26.89 -5.99
CA THR A 155 5.23 -27.32 -7.22
C THR A 155 5.47 -26.31 -8.34
N LEU A 156 5.36 -25.00 -8.05
CA LEU A 156 5.65 -23.95 -9.01
C LEU A 156 7.11 -24.00 -9.50
N LYS A 157 8.09 -24.16 -8.60
CA LYS A 157 9.51 -24.31 -8.95
C LYS A 157 9.73 -25.50 -9.88
N THR A 158 9.14 -26.65 -9.60
CA THR A 158 9.23 -27.83 -10.47
C THR A 158 8.64 -27.54 -11.84
N ARG A 159 7.47 -26.88 -11.92
CA ARG A 159 6.85 -26.49 -13.21
C ARG A 159 7.73 -25.53 -14.00
N LEU A 160 8.33 -24.53 -13.35
CA LEU A 160 9.26 -23.59 -13.98
C LEU A 160 10.56 -24.28 -14.45
N ARG A 161 11.07 -25.26 -13.70
CA ARG A 161 12.21 -26.08 -14.13
C ARG A 161 11.88 -26.84 -15.42
N VAL A 162 10.71 -27.48 -15.47
CA VAL A 162 10.24 -28.18 -16.68
C VAL A 162 10.09 -27.20 -17.84
N ALA A 163 9.53 -26.02 -17.60
CA ALA A 163 9.39 -24.99 -18.63
C ALA A 163 10.73 -24.55 -19.22
N ARG A 164 11.73 -24.30 -18.38
CA ARG A 164 13.09 -23.95 -18.83
C ARG A 164 13.75 -25.08 -19.63
N GLN A 165 13.60 -26.32 -19.18
CA GLN A 165 14.11 -27.50 -19.90
C GLN A 165 13.47 -27.63 -21.28
N ARG A 166 12.16 -27.37 -21.39
CA ARG A 166 11.45 -27.41 -22.67
C ARG A 166 11.86 -26.28 -23.59
N ARG A 167 12.05 -25.06 -23.09
CA ARG A 167 12.50 -23.91 -23.88
C ARG A 167 13.87 -24.13 -24.52
N GLY A 168 14.80 -24.81 -23.84
CA GLY A 168 16.11 -25.16 -24.39
C GLY A 168 16.13 -26.32 -25.39
N ASN A 169 14.99 -27.01 -25.57
CA ASN A 169 14.82 -28.11 -26.52
C ASN A 169 14.10 -27.67 -27.82
N PHE A 170 13.77 -26.38 -27.94
CA PHE A 170 13.30 -25.73 -29.17
C PHE A 170 14.40 -24.83 -29.73
#